data_AF-A0AAW0QZF9-F1
#
_entry.id   AF-A0AAW0QZF9-F1
#
_cell.length_a   1.000
_cell.length_b   1.000
_cell.length_c   1.000
_cell.angle_alpha   90.00
_cell.angle_beta   90.00
_cell.angle_gamma   90.00
#
_symmetry.space_group_name_H-M   'P 1'
#
loop_
_entity.id
_entity.type
_entity.pdbx_description
1 polymer ?
#
loop_
_entity_poly.entity_id
_entity_poly.type
_entity_poly.pdbx_seq_one_letter_code
_entity_poly.pdbx_strand_id
1 'polypeptide(L)'
;MAEIAERAPLAGKRLASERRRREVGTIASKLTDDSDTEGGDFSHSNLRLRYNTVRSYISAIQRLYEEQRSRRINPAPPPQGIPLNALKSRIIRVAYAQSRTEMDDRGEGTLKDAYTIAHIPQHTAAVWQERKAIACALRTQVDFLLGNHMLLRSSNRLPIELPDCFCLDLPNEGIQRASSSPAAKALVILMRQGKTNQHGRMEYGAALRHRDPNACLVSAVAFWLFWRWQVEGEPFPQFTTSENWYHTKLIRQSLSDPTSPLSPQTANVWTRKLYERCGIQTSKASHAPRIASSQNADLAGVPEASIRSAGR
;
A
#
# COMPACT_ATOMS: atom_id res chain seq x y z
N MET A 1 -29.47 15.47 -60.66
CA MET A 1 -30.72 14.72 -60.38
C MET A 1 -30.36 13.28 -60.07
N ALA A 2 -30.02 13.00 -58.81
CA ALA A 2 -30.13 11.70 -58.14
C ALA A 2 -29.67 11.92 -56.69
N GLU A 3 -30.65 11.92 -55.79
CA GLU A 3 -30.62 12.34 -54.39
C GLU A 3 -30.10 11.18 -53.52
N ILE A 4 -29.04 11.41 -52.74
CA ILE A 4 -28.52 10.42 -51.78
C ILE A 4 -29.22 10.66 -50.44
N ALA A 5 -30.13 9.76 -50.10
CA ALA A 5 -30.92 9.79 -48.86
C ALA A 5 -30.04 9.66 -47.60
N GLU A 6 -30.14 10.66 -46.72
CA GLU A 6 -29.62 10.64 -45.35
C GLU A 6 -30.22 9.48 -44.53
N ARG A 7 -29.36 8.60 -44.02
CA ARG A 7 -29.75 7.60 -43.01
C ARG A 7 -29.61 8.20 -41.61
N ALA A 8 -30.73 8.27 -40.89
CA ALA A 8 -30.78 8.69 -39.49
C ALA A 8 -29.95 7.78 -38.54
N PRO A 9 -29.38 8.32 -37.46
CA PRO A 9 -28.59 7.54 -36.51
C PRO A 9 -29.47 6.66 -35.61
N LEU A 10 -29.07 5.41 -35.43
CA LEU A 10 -29.69 4.44 -34.53
C LEU A 10 -29.54 4.89 -33.07
N ALA A 11 -30.65 5.22 -32.42
CA ALA A 11 -30.72 5.52 -31.00
C ALA A 11 -30.41 4.27 -30.15
N GLY A 12 -29.17 4.13 -29.71
CA GLY A 12 -28.78 3.14 -28.72
C GLY A 12 -29.37 3.47 -27.35
N LYS A 13 -30.30 2.64 -26.87
CA LYS A 13 -30.83 2.69 -25.50
C LYS A 13 -29.66 2.51 -24.51
N ARG A 14 -29.37 3.56 -23.72
CA ARG A 14 -28.47 3.46 -22.56
C ARG A 14 -29.10 2.54 -21.52
N LEU A 15 -28.55 1.35 -21.33
CA LEU A 15 -28.84 0.51 -20.17
C LEU A 15 -28.29 1.22 -18.93
N ALA A 16 -29.18 1.66 -18.05
CA ALA A 16 -28.83 2.18 -16.74
C ALA A 16 -28.22 1.05 -15.91
N SER A 17 -26.92 1.12 -15.63
CA SER A 17 -26.26 0.23 -14.69
C SER A 17 -26.59 0.67 -13.27
N GLU A 18 -27.56 0.01 -12.63
CA GLU A 18 -27.78 0.12 -11.18
C GLU A 18 -26.57 -0.42 -10.43
N ARG A 19 -25.71 0.49 -9.94
CA ARG A 19 -24.66 0.15 -8.98
C ARG A 19 -25.31 -0.01 -7.60
N ARG A 20 -25.43 -1.25 -7.11
CA ARG A 20 -25.77 -1.52 -5.70
C ARG A 20 -24.73 -0.85 -4.79
N ARG A 21 -25.18 0.19 -4.07
CA ARG A 21 -24.51 0.73 -2.89
C ARG A 21 -24.31 -0.42 -1.90
N ARG A 22 -23.06 -0.70 -1.51
CA ARG A 22 -22.79 -1.44 -0.28
C ARG A 22 -23.08 -0.49 0.88
N GLU A 23 -24.14 -0.78 1.63
CA GLU A 23 -24.43 -0.11 2.89
C GLU A 23 -23.28 -0.38 3.87
N VAL A 24 -22.69 0.71 4.37
CA VAL A 24 -21.70 0.66 5.44
C VAL A 24 -22.49 0.54 6.74
N GLY A 25 -22.58 -0.67 7.27
CA GLY A 25 -23.14 -0.93 8.60
C GLY A 25 -22.33 -0.21 9.68
N THR A 26 -22.99 0.71 10.37
CA THR A 26 -22.50 1.45 11.53
C THR A 26 -22.09 0.50 12.65
N ILE A 27 -20.82 0.57 13.08
CA ILE A 27 -20.37 -0.09 14.31
C ILE A 27 -20.67 0.85 15.47
N ALA A 28 -21.76 0.58 16.19
CA ALA A 28 -22.02 1.15 17.50
C ALA A 28 -22.65 0.09 18.42
N SER A 29 -21.94 -0.14 19.54
CA SER A 29 -22.34 -0.79 20.79
C SER A 29 -23.17 -2.07 20.74
N LYS A 30 -22.57 -3.18 21.20
CA LYS A 30 -23.18 -4.06 22.21
C LYS A 30 -22.09 -4.93 22.85
N LEU A 31 -21.56 -4.43 23.96
CA LEU A 31 -21.15 -5.27 25.08
C LEU A 31 -22.45 -5.67 25.78
N THR A 32 -22.80 -6.95 25.78
CA THR A 32 -23.43 -7.68 26.91
C THR A 32 -23.75 -9.11 26.48
N ASP A 33 -23.34 -10.01 27.37
CA ASP A 33 -23.82 -11.36 27.67
C ASP A 33 -23.41 -12.56 26.80
N ASP A 34 -22.56 -13.37 27.45
CA ASP A 34 -22.32 -14.79 27.27
C ASP A 34 -23.58 -15.58 27.61
N SER A 35 -24.12 -16.30 26.63
CA SER A 35 -24.53 -17.69 26.72
C SER A 35 -25.40 -17.98 25.50
N ASP A 36 -24.95 -18.85 24.60
CA ASP A 36 -25.83 -19.85 23.96
C ASP A 36 -25.04 -20.77 23.03
N THR A 37 -24.88 -22.00 23.54
CA THR A 37 -25.11 -23.28 22.86
C THR A 37 -24.56 -23.45 21.43
N GLU A 38 -23.47 -24.23 21.34
CA GLU A 38 -22.90 -24.76 20.10
C GLU A 38 -23.94 -25.54 19.28
N GLY A 39 -24.33 -24.96 18.14
CA GLY A 39 -25.20 -25.57 17.14
C GLY A 39 -25.14 -24.78 15.84
N GLY A 40 -23.92 -24.47 15.37
CA GLY A 40 -23.71 -23.69 14.16
C GLY A 40 -23.95 -24.52 12.90
N ASP A 41 -25.10 -24.30 12.26
CA ASP A 41 -25.41 -24.74 10.90
C ASP A 41 -24.30 -24.27 9.93
N PHE A 42 -23.50 -25.21 9.41
CA PHE A 42 -22.46 -24.96 8.40
C PHE A 42 -23.03 -24.66 7.00
N SER A 43 -24.34 -24.39 6.90
CA SER A 43 -25.02 -24.01 5.68
C SER A 43 -24.57 -22.62 5.22
N HIS A 44 -23.73 -22.61 4.19
CA HIS A 44 -23.37 -21.48 3.34
C HIS A 44 -22.54 -20.36 3.97
N SER A 45 -21.27 -20.67 4.27
CA SER A 45 -20.24 -19.64 4.32
C SER A 45 -20.13 -18.94 2.96
N ASN A 46 -20.49 -17.64 2.90
CA ASN A 46 -20.26 -16.77 1.74
C ASN A 46 -18.77 -16.47 1.49
N LEU A 47 -17.85 -17.05 2.29
CA LEU A 47 -16.41 -16.86 2.15
C LEU A 47 -15.89 -17.65 0.95
N ARG A 48 -15.51 -16.91 -0.10
CA ARG A 48 -14.96 -17.48 -1.33
C ARG A 48 -13.50 -17.89 -1.14
N LEU A 49 -13.21 -19.16 -1.38
CA LEU A 49 -11.86 -19.69 -1.31
C LEU A 49 -11.02 -19.14 -2.48
N ARG A 50 -10.15 -18.16 -2.20
CA ARG A 50 -9.22 -17.63 -3.21
C ARG A 50 -8.03 -18.57 -3.40
N TYR A 51 -7.46 -18.59 -4.61
CA TYR A 51 -6.26 -19.40 -4.91
C TYR A 51 -5.11 -19.17 -3.92
N ASN A 52 -4.92 -17.93 -3.45
CA ASN A 52 -3.90 -17.61 -2.45
C ASN A 52 -4.11 -18.36 -1.13
N THR A 53 -5.36 -18.57 -0.70
CA THR A 53 -5.69 -19.34 0.51
C THR A 53 -5.32 -20.81 0.32
N VAL A 54 -5.66 -21.38 -0.84
CA VAL A 54 -5.27 -22.76 -1.20
C VAL A 54 -3.75 -22.91 -1.20
N ARG A 55 -3.05 -21.94 -1.79
CA ARG A 55 -1.58 -21.93 -1.82
C ARG A 55 -0.98 -21.93 -0.41
N SER A 56 -1.55 -21.16 0.52
CA SER A 56 -1.11 -21.15 1.92
C SER A 56 -1.31 -22.52 2.57
N TYR A 57 -2.45 -23.19 2.34
CA TYR A 57 -2.68 -24.55 2.85
C TYR A 57 -1.72 -25.57 2.25
N ILE A 58 -1.43 -25.48 0.94
CA ILE A 58 -0.44 -26.34 0.29
C ILE A 58 0.92 -26.17 0.97
N SER A 59 1.36 -24.92 1.20
CA SER A 59 2.61 -24.65 1.92
C SER A 59 2.61 -25.18 3.35
N ALA A 60 1.49 -25.06 4.08
CA ALA A 60 1.36 -25.57 5.44
C ALA A 60 1.47 -27.11 5.48
N ILE A 61 0.79 -27.80 4.56
CA ILE A 61 0.85 -29.27 4.45
C ILE A 61 2.25 -29.74 4.06
N GLN A 62 2.92 -29.04 3.15
CA GLN A 62 4.30 -29.35 2.77
C GLN A 62 5.25 -29.20 3.97
N ARG A 63 5.12 -28.12 4.75
CA ARG A 63 5.92 -27.92 5.96
C ARG A 63 5.66 -28.99 7.02
N LEU A 64 4.39 -29.36 7.24
CA LEU A 64 4.03 -30.44 8.15
C LEU A 64 4.64 -31.78 7.71
N TYR A 65 4.59 -32.07 6.41
CA TYR A 65 5.21 -33.27 5.85
C TYR A 65 6.73 -33.31 6.09
N GLU A 66 7.43 -32.20 5.85
CA GLU A 66 8.86 -32.06 6.11
C GLU A 66 9.20 -32.33 7.58
N GLU A 67 8.39 -31.81 8.51
CA GLU A 67 8.56 -32.05 9.95
C GLU A 67 8.26 -33.50 10.35
N GLN A 68 7.24 -34.13 9.79
CA GLN A 68 6.94 -35.54 10.06
C GLN A 68 8.01 -36.48 9.51
N ARG A 69 8.61 -36.13 8.36
CA ARG A 69 9.73 -36.87 7.76
C ARG A 69 11.00 -36.75 8.59
N SER A 70 11.33 -35.56 9.09
CA SER A 70 12.51 -35.37 9.95
C SER A 70 12.40 -36.18 11.25
N ARG A 71 11.20 -36.30 11.80
CA ARG A 71 10.88 -37.14 12.97
C ARG A 71 10.70 -38.63 12.65
N ARG A 72 10.81 -39.04 11.37
CA ARG A 72 10.60 -40.42 10.88
C ARG A 72 9.23 -41.01 11.21
N ILE A 73 8.20 -40.18 11.38
CA ILE A 73 6.83 -40.60 11.73
C ILE A 73 6.02 -40.93 10.48
N ASN A 74 6.25 -40.21 9.38
CA ASN A 74 5.46 -40.35 8.16
C ASN A 74 6.25 -41.07 7.04
N PRO A 75 5.85 -42.31 6.65
CA PRO A 75 6.48 -43.05 5.57
C PRO A 75 6.00 -42.63 4.17
N ALA A 76 4.95 -41.82 4.04
CA ALA A 76 4.33 -41.47 2.77
C ALA A 76 5.28 -40.71 1.81
N PRO A 77 5.07 -40.82 0.49
CA PRO A 77 5.80 -40.00 -0.49
C PRO A 77 5.47 -38.52 -0.31
N PRO A 78 6.34 -37.60 -0.78
CA PRO A 78 6.11 -36.17 -0.67
C PRO A 78 4.79 -35.78 -1.32
N PRO A 79 4.02 -34.85 -0.71
CA PRO A 79 2.74 -34.36 -1.24
C PRO A 79 3.00 -33.40 -2.42
N GLN A 80 3.68 -33.88 -3.45
CA GLN A 80 4.00 -33.20 -4.69
C GLN A 80 3.68 -34.12 -5.87
N GLY A 81 3.44 -33.52 -7.05
CA GLY A 81 3.25 -34.28 -8.28
C GLY A 81 2.05 -33.82 -9.11
N ILE A 82 1.72 -34.65 -10.10
CA ILE A 82 0.69 -34.39 -11.11
C ILE A 82 -0.67 -34.03 -10.49
N PRO A 83 -1.17 -34.71 -9.44
CA PRO A 83 -2.48 -34.38 -8.85
C PRO A 83 -2.54 -32.98 -8.22
N LEU A 84 -1.47 -32.55 -7.55
CA LEU A 84 -1.39 -31.22 -6.93
C LEU A 84 -1.35 -30.12 -8.00
N ASN A 85 -0.60 -30.35 -9.08
CA ASN A 85 -0.54 -29.41 -10.21
C ASN A 85 -1.89 -29.33 -10.93
N ALA A 86 -2.56 -30.47 -11.16
CA ALA A 86 -3.92 -30.50 -11.70
C ALA A 86 -4.92 -29.75 -10.81
N LEU A 87 -4.83 -29.91 -9.48
CA LEU A 87 -5.66 -29.18 -8.52
C LEU A 87 -5.43 -27.67 -8.60
N LYS A 88 -4.16 -27.22 -8.59
CA LYS A 88 -3.81 -25.80 -8.75
C LYS A 88 -4.36 -25.23 -10.05
N SER A 89 -4.14 -25.91 -11.17
CA SER A 89 -4.63 -25.50 -12.48
C SER A 89 -6.16 -25.45 -12.53
N ARG A 90 -6.86 -26.44 -11.95
CA ARG A 90 -8.32 -26.45 -11.88
C ARG A 90 -8.86 -25.25 -11.12
N ILE A 91 -8.29 -24.92 -9.96
CA ILE A 91 -8.73 -23.80 -9.13
C ILE A 91 -8.54 -22.47 -9.86
N ILE A 92 -7.39 -22.29 -10.54
CA ILE A 92 -7.13 -21.09 -11.35
C ILE A 92 -8.15 -20.98 -12.49
N ARG A 93 -8.42 -22.08 -13.22
CA ARG A 93 -9.40 -22.09 -14.33
C ARG A 93 -10.82 -21.79 -13.85
N VAL A 94 -11.24 -22.41 -12.74
CA VAL A 94 -12.58 -22.17 -12.16
C VAL A 94 -12.70 -20.72 -11.71
N ALA A 95 -11.70 -20.18 -11.01
CA ALA A 95 -11.69 -18.78 -10.61
C ALA A 95 -11.77 -17.83 -11.81
N TYR A 96 -11.05 -18.11 -12.89
CA TYR A 96 -11.09 -17.32 -14.12
C TYR A 96 -12.46 -17.42 -14.83
N ALA A 97 -13.03 -18.62 -14.95
CA ALA A 97 -14.35 -18.82 -15.55
C ALA A 97 -15.44 -18.08 -14.76
N GLN A 98 -15.40 -18.15 -13.43
CA GLN A 98 -16.31 -17.42 -12.55
C GLN A 98 -16.15 -15.91 -12.69
N SER A 99 -14.93 -15.40 -12.67
CA SER A 99 -14.65 -13.97 -12.87
C SER A 99 -15.24 -13.44 -14.19
N ARG A 100 -15.24 -14.28 -15.24
CA ARG A 100 -15.92 -13.96 -16.51
C ARG A 100 -17.45 -13.97 -16.40
N THR A 101 -18.03 -14.92 -15.69
CA THR A 101 -19.49 -14.98 -15.46
C THR A 101 -19.96 -13.80 -14.61
N GLU A 102 -19.18 -13.39 -13.63
CA GLU A 102 -19.46 -12.27 -12.73
C GLU A 102 -19.17 -10.90 -13.36
N MET A 103 -18.57 -10.90 -14.56
CA MET A 103 -18.20 -9.69 -15.29
C MET A 103 -17.30 -8.76 -14.46
N ASP A 104 -16.36 -9.37 -13.71
CA ASP A 104 -15.36 -8.63 -12.94
C ASP A 104 -14.61 -7.64 -13.84
N ASP A 105 -14.22 -6.51 -13.27
CA ASP A 105 -13.47 -5.49 -14.00
C ASP A 105 -12.10 -6.05 -14.42
N ARG A 106 -11.92 -6.21 -15.74
CA ARG A 106 -10.65 -6.68 -16.33
C ARG A 106 -9.51 -5.68 -16.14
N GLY A 107 -9.82 -4.42 -15.82
CA GLY A 107 -8.86 -3.39 -15.47
C GLY A 107 -8.25 -3.60 -14.08
N GLU A 108 -8.89 -4.35 -13.19
CA GLU A 108 -8.41 -4.60 -11.83
C GLU A 108 -7.02 -5.27 -11.85
N GLY A 109 -6.09 -4.73 -11.06
CA GLY A 109 -4.71 -5.21 -11.00
C GLY A 109 -3.86 -4.97 -12.25
N THR A 110 -4.37 -4.24 -13.25
CA THR A 110 -3.62 -3.85 -14.45
C THR A 110 -3.02 -2.44 -14.30
N LEU A 111 -2.34 -1.95 -15.35
CA LEU A 111 -1.87 -0.57 -15.45
C LEU A 111 -3.00 0.47 -15.22
N LYS A 112 -4.25 0.11 -15.51
CA LYS A 112 -5.42 0.99 -15.31
C LYS A 112 -5.89 1.08 -13.86
N ASP A 113 -5.45 0.18 -12.97
CA ASP A 113 -5.83 0.14 -11.55
C ASP A 113 -4.87 0.96 -10.65
N ALA A 114 -4.13 1.88 -11.28
CA ALA A 114 -3.14 2.75 -10.66
C ALA A 114 -3.50 4.23 -10.90
N TYR A 115 -2.98 5.09 -10.03
CA TYR A 115 -3.09 6.54 -10.23
C TYR A 115 -1.98 7.04 -11.17
N THR A 116 -2.26 8.13 -11.88
CA THR A 116 -1.28 8.82 -12.73
C THR A 116 -0.47 9.85 -11.94
N ILE A 117 0.68 10.28 -12.47
CA ILE A 117 1.56 11.30 -11.84
C ILE A 117 0.79 12.57 -11.45
N ALA A 118 -0.19 12.99 -12.26
CA ALA A 118 -1.02 14.17 -12.01
C ALA A 118 -1.86 14.08 -10.72
N HIS A 119 -2.14 12.86 -10.23
CA HIS A 119 -2.85 12.67 -8.97
C HIS A 119 -1.98 12.92 -7.74
N ILE A 120 -0.65 12.95 -7.86
CA ILE A 120 0.25 13.17 -6.71
C ILE A 120 0.03 14.58 -6.12
N PRO A 121 0.08 15.69 -6.91
CA PRO A 121 -0.26 17.01 -6.40
C PRO A 121 -1.72 17.12 -5.93
N GLN A 122 -2.65 16.45 -6.59
CA GLN A 122 -4.07 16.45 -6.20
C GLN A 122 -4.28 15.77 -4.84
N HIS A 123 -3.55 14.69 -4.56
CA HIS A 123 -3.53 14.02 -3.26
C HIS A 123 -3.06 14.98 -2.16
N THR A 124 -1.99 15.73 -2.42
CA THR A 124 -1.53 16.78 -1.50
C THR A 124 -2.57 17.89 -1.31
N ALA A 125 -3.25 18.33 -2.38
CA ALA A 125 -4.31 19.31 -2.26
C ALA A 125 -5.48 18.80 -1.39
N ALA A 126 -5.89 17.53 -1.55
CA ALA A 126 -6.95 16.92 -0.74
C ALA A 126 -6.56 16.76 0.74
N VAL A 127 -5.28 16.55 1.03
CA VAL A 127 -4.73 16.57 2.41
C VAL A 127 -4.91 17.96 3.01
N TRP A 128 -4.50 19.00 2.30
CA TRP A 128 -4.64 20.39 2.75
C TRP A 128 -6.07 20.90 2.74
N GLN A 129 -7.04 20.17 2.18
CA GLN A 129 -8.46 20.47 2.32
C GLN A 129 -9.08 19.79 3.56
N GLU A 130 -8.42 18.80 4.16
CA GLU A 130 -8.86 18.20 5.42
C GLU A 130 -8.64 19.19 6.56
N ARG A 131 -9.73 19.63 7.21
CA ARG A 131 -9.69 20.58 8.33
C ARG A 131 -9.81 19.87 9.68
N LYS A 132 -10.71 18.88 9.78
CA LYS A 132 -11.07 18.26 11.06
C LYS A 132 -9.98 17.34 11.60
N ALA A 133 -9.27 16.67 10.71
CA ALA A 133 -8.29 15.66 11.07
C ALA A 133 -7.02 15.80 10.22
N ILE A 134 -6.52 17.03 10.12
CA ILE A 134 -5.36 17.36 9.29
C ILE A 134 -4.10 16.60 9.70
N ALA A 135 -3.90 16.33 11.00
CA ALA A 135 -2.79 15.49 11.48
C ALA A 135 -2.81 14.10 10.82
N CYS A 136 -3.99 13.45 10.77
CA CYS A 136 -4.16 12.16 10.12
C CYS A 136 -3.92 12.25 8.60
N ALA A 137 -4.35 13.34 7.97
CA ALA A 137 -4.16 13.55 6.54
C ALA A 137 -2.67 13.78 6.18
N LEU A 138 -1.96 14.63 6.92
CA LEU A 138 -0.51 14.87 6.76
C LEU A 138 0.29 13.59 6.97
N ARG A 139 0.00 12.83 8.03
CA ARG A 139 0.60 11.51 8.27
C ARG A 139 0.36 10.55 7.11
N THR A 140 -0.85 10.53 6.57
CA THR A 140 -1.20 9.66 5.43
C THR A 140 -0.53 10.11 4.14
N GLN A 141 -0.33 11.41 3.96
CA GLN A 141 0.46 11.97 2.84
C GLN A 141 1.90 11.48 2.88
N VAL A 142 2.51 11.43 4.06
CA VAL A 142 3.86 10.86 4.23
C VAL A 142 3.88 9.38 3.85
N ASP A 143 2.92 8.56 4.33
CA ASP A 143 2.84 7.13 3.93
C ASP A 143 2.71 6.96 2.41
N PHE A 144 1.84 7.75 1.79
CA PHE A 144 1.61 7.76 0.35
C PHE A 144 2.90 8.08 -0.43
N LEU A 145 3.57 9.18 -0.06
CA LEU A 145 4.78 9.65 -0.76
C LEU A 145 5.99 8.76 -0.50
N LEU A 146 6.09 8.10 0.66
CA LEU A 146 7.09 7.07 0.91
C LEU A 146 6.91 5.86 -0.01
N GLY A 147 5.67 5.43 -0.22
CA GLY A 147 5.36 4.37 -1.17
C GLY A 147 5.63 4.77 -2.62
N ASN A 148 5.37 6.04 -2.96
CA ASN A 148 5.59 6.57 -4.29
C ASN A 148 7.08 6.79 -4.60
N HIS A 149 7.80 7.58 -3.80
CA HIS A 149 9.17 8.00 -4.14
C HIS A 149 10.23 6.96 -3.81
N MET A 150 10.00 6.13 -2.78
CA MET A 150 10.97 5.13 -2.34
C MET A 150 10.52 3.69 -2.65
N LEU A 151 9.39 3.50 -3.35
CA LEU A 151 8.81 2.18 -3.72
C LEU A 151 8.57 1.22 -2.53
N LEU A 152 8.40 1.78 -1.34
CA LEU A 152 8.32 0.99 -0.10
C LEU A 152 6.99 0.25 0.04
N ARG A 153 7.03 -0.94 0.66
CA ARG A 153 5.82 -1.66 1.09
C ARG A 153 5.21 -1.00 2.32
N SER A 154 3.88 -1.04 2.47
CA SER A 154 3.23 -0.56 3.69
C SER A 154 3.76 -1.21 4.97
N SER A 155 4.11 -2.51 4.91
CA SER A 155 4.75 -3.23 6.01
C SER A 155 6.09 -2.66 6.44
N ASN A 156 6.76 -1.91 5.56
CA ASN A 156 8.06 -1.28 5.81
C ASN A 156 7.91 0.21 6.09
N ARG A 157 6.84 0.87 5.61
CA ARG A 157 6.59 2.31 5.81
C ARG A 157 6.03 2.64 7.19
N LEU A 158 5.05 1.86 7.63
CA LEU A 158 4.35 2.10 8.90
C LEU A 158 5.26 1.93 10.14
N PRO A 159 6.22 0.98 10.20
CA PRO A 159 7.06 0.81 11.37
C PRO A 159 8.31 1.72 11.42
N ILE A 160 8.55 2.58 10.42
CA ILE A 160 9.74 3.46 10.35
C ILE A 160 9.91 4.24 11.65
N GLU A 161 11.12 4.20 12.20
CA GLU A 161 11.51 4.97 13.38
C GLU A 161 12.30 6.22 12.96
N LEU A 162 12.36 7.22 13.84
CA LEU A 162 13.19 8.41 13.60
C LEU A 162 14.67 8.07 13.34
N PRO A 163 15.34 7.16 14.08
CA PRO A 163 16.74 6.79 13.79
C PRO A 163 16.95 6.10 12.44
N ASP A 164 15.90 5.58 11.81
CA ASP A 164 15.99 5.04 10.45
C ASP A 164 16.15 6.16 9.40
N CYS A 165 15.81 7.40 9.75
CA CYS A 165 15.80 8.55 8.85
C CYS A 165 17.07 9.39 9.01
N PHE A 166 17.78 9.66 7.92
CA PHE A 166 18.92 10.58 7.93
C PHE A 166 19.06 11.33 6.60
N CYS A 167 19.83 12.41 6.62
CA CYS A 167 20.16 13.19 5.43
C CYS A 167 21.54 12.78 4.92
N LEU A 168 21.67 12.55 3.62
CA LEU A 168 22.94 12.31 2.94
C LEU A 168 23.29 13.50 2.05
N ASP A 169 24.51 14.02 2.20
CA ASP A 169 25.04 15.07 1.34
C ASP A 169 25.48 14.50 0.00
N LEU A 170 25.06 15.17 -1.06
CA LEU A 170 25.36 14.83 -2.45
C LEU A 170 26.13 16.00 -3.06
N PRO A 171 27.46 16.09 -2.83
CA PRO A 171 28.27 17.23 -3.25
C PRO A 171 28.30 17.42 -4.78
N ASN A 172 28.12 16.33 -5.53
CA ASN A 172 28.14 16.33 -6.99
C ASN A 172 26.75 16.53 -7.62
N GLU A 173 25.70 16.67 -6.81
CA GLU A 173 24.32 16.78 -7.29
C GLU A 173 23.74 18.16 -7.02
N GLY A 174 22.76 18.56 -7.84
CA GLY A 174 22.01 19.80 -7.65
C GLY A 174 22.61 21.02 -8.34
N ILE A 175 22.15 22.20 -7.92
CA ILE A 175 22.49 23.46 -8.58
C ILE A 175 23.85 23.95 -8.06
N GLN A 176 24.92 23.61 -8.79
CA GLN A 176 26.27 24.12 -8.54
C GLN A 176 26.42 25.53 -9.14
N ARG A 177 25.72 26.53 -8.56
CA ARG A 177 25.76 27.92 -9.06
C ARG A 177 26.90 28.76 -8.49
N ALA A 178 27.57 28.29 -7.43
CA ALA A 178 28.72 28.93 -6.81
C ALA A 178 29.48 27.93 -5.92
N SER A 179 30.76 28.20 -5.63
CA SER A 179 31.59 27.42 -4.69
C SER A 179 31.05 27.34 -3.26
N SER A 180 30.08 28.20 -2.92
CA SER A 180 29.38 28.27 -1.64
C SER A 180 27.96 27.69 -1.66
N SER A 181 27.51 27.08 -2.76
CA SER A 181 26.17 26.49 -2.82
C SER A 181 26.10 25.27 -1.88
N PRO A 182 25.12 25.20 -0.96
CA PRO A 182 25.00 24.06 -0.07
C PRO A 182 24.76 22.79 -0.90
N ALA A 183 25.48 21.72 -0.56
CA ALA A 183 25.34 20.43 -1.21
C ALA A 183 23.87 19.99 -1.24
N ALA A 184 23.44 19.38 -2.35
CA ALA A 184 22.13 18.77 -2.39
C ALA A 184 22.04 17.69 -1.31
N LYS A 185 20.88 17.59 -0.66
CA LYS A 185 20.63 16.57 0.38
C LYS A 185 19.59 15.59 -0.08
N ALA A 186 19.84 14.30 0.14
CA ALA A 186 18.86 13.24 0.01
C ALA A 186 18.31 12.87 1.39
N LEU A 187 16.99 12.66 1.47
CA LEU A 187 16.38 11.96 2.59
C LEU A 187 16.58 10.46 2.38
N VAL A 188 17.21 9.79 3.33
CA VAL A 188 17.47 8.35 3.31
C VAL A 188 16.72 7.69 4.46
N ILE A 189 16.10 6.55 4.18
CA ILE A 189 15.38 5.72 5.16
C ILE A 189 15.95 4.32 5.14
N LEU A 190 16.48 3.88 6.28
CA LEU A 190 16.97 2.54 6.50
C LEU A 190 15.80 1.57 6.75
N MET A 191 15.96 0.35 6.24
CA MET A 191 15.07 -0.76 6.48
C MET A 191 15.92 -1.97 6.82
N ARG A 192 15.80 -2.42 8.06
CA ARG A 192 16.45 -3.64 8.56
C ARG A 192 15.50 -4.82 8.64
N GLN A 193 14.19 -4.58 8.52
CA GLN A 193 13.17 -5.61 8.69
C GLN A 193 12.08 -5.47 7.63
N GLY A 194 11.57 -6.60 7.17
CA GLY A 194 10.43 -6.68 6.26
C GLY A 194 10.06 -8.13 6.00
N LYS A 195 8.85 -8.39 5.47
CA LYS A 195 8.36 -9.77 5.23
C LYS A 195 9.32 -10.65 4.43
N THR A 196 10.02 -10.05 3.47
CA THR A 196 11.01 -10.71 2.59
C THR A 196 12.44 -10.59 3.10
N ASN A 197 12.68 -9.74 4.10
CA ASN A 197 13.99 -9.50 4.69
C ASN A 197 14.00 -10.00 6.14
N GLN A 198 13.93 -11.33 6.29
CA GLN A 198 13.89 -12.01 7.58
C GLN A 198 15.27 -12.07 8.27
N HIS A 199 16.35 -11.82 7.52
CA HIS A 199 17.73 -11.99 7.98
C HIS A 199 18.47 -10.65 8.20
N GLY A 200 17.77 -9.52 8.28
CA GLY A 200 18.38 -8.26 8.69
C GLY A 200 19.27 -7.59 7.63
N ARG A 201 19.11 -7.89 6.33
CA ARG A 201 19.89 -7.23 5.28
C ARG A 201 19.62 -5.72 5.35
N MET A 202 20.66 -4.90 5.33
CA MET A 202 20.46 -3.46 5.29
C MET A 202 19.98 -3.04 3.91
N GLU A 203 18.79 -2.46 3.86
CA GLU A 203 18.24 -1.89 2.65
C GLU A 203 17.90 -0.41 2.90
N TYR A 204 18.09 0.48 1.92
CA TYR A 204 17.82 1.92 2.07
C TYR A 204 16.92 2.49 0.96
N GLY A 205 15.89 3.26 1.31
CA GLY A 205 15.14 4.07 0.35
C GLY A 205 15.71 5.49 0.35
N ALA A 206 15.80 6.15 -0.80
CA ALA A 206 16.29 7.52 -0.89
C ALA A 206 15.36 8.38 -1.75
N ALA A 207 15.23 9.64 -1.38
CA ALA A 207 14.44 10.63 -2.13
C ALA A 207 15.11 12.00 -2.09
N LEU A 208 15.09 12.68 -3.24
CA LEU A 208 15.51 14.06 -3.37
C LEU A 208 14.32 15.02 -3.22
N ARG A 209 14.62 16.31 -3.04
CA ARG A 209 13.58 17.34 -3.12
C ARG A 209 12.99 17.36 -4.53
N HIS A 210 11.68 17.23 -4.60
CA HIS A 210 10.95 17.27 -5.86
C HIS A 210 10.82 18.71 -6.36
N ARG A 211 10.82 18.91 -7.69
CA ARG A 211 10.68 20.25 -8.31
C ARG A 211 9.34 20.89 -7.97
N ASP A 212 8.26 20.12 -8.01
CA ASP A 212 6.94 20.53 -7.54
C ASP A 212 6.81 20.28 -6.02
N PRO A 213 6.62 21.33 -5.20
CA PRO A 213 6.43 21.20 -3.75
C PRO A 213 5.25 20.29 -3.37
N ASN A 214 4.20 20.23 -4.19
CA ASN A 214 3.02 19.41 -3.92
C ASN A 214 3.26 17.92 -4.14
N ALA A 215 4.35 17.54 -4.79
CA ALA A 215 4.77 16.16 -4.93
C ALA A 215 6.02 15.83 -4.10
N CYS A 216 6.50 16.75 -3.27
CA CYS A 216 7.76 16.61 -2.56
C CYS A 216 7.62 15.81 -1.25
N LEU A 217 8.22 14.62 -1.19
CA LEU A 217 8.29 13.82 0.05
C LEU A 217 9.01 14.55 1.18
N VAL A 218 10.13 15.22 0.88
CA VAL A 218 10.90 15.96 1.90
C VAL A 218 10.05 17.05 2.53
N SER A 219 9.28 17.80 1.73
CA SER A 219 8.37 18.83 2.23
C SER A 219 7.23 18.22 3.05
N ALA A 220 6.64 17.11 2.60
CA ALA A 220 5.57 16.43 3.33
C ALA A 220 6.05 15.92 4.71
N VAL A 221 7.25 15.34 4.79
CA VAL A 221 7.86 14.95 6.07
C VAL A 221 8.07 16.17 6.95
N ALA A 222 8.62 17.27 6.42
CA ALA A 222 8.82 18.49 7.19
C ALA A 222 7.51 19.07 7.75
N PHE A 223 6.46 19.17 6.93
CA PHE A 223 5.15 19.65 7.39
C PHE A 223 4.50 18.73 8.41
N TRP A 224 4.62 17.41 8.23
CA TRP A 224 4.14 16.45 9.22
C TRP A 224 4.85 16.60 10.56
N LEU A 225 6.18 16.65 10.57
CA LEU A 225 6.98 16.82 11.79
C LEU A 225 6.72 18.16 12.48
N PHE A 226 6.61 19.24 11.70
CA PHE A 226 6.22 20.56 12.22
C PHE A 226 4.85 20.50 12.88
N TRP A 227 3.84 19.95 12.19
CA TRP A 227 2.50 19.83 12.75
C TRP A 227 2.50 19.01 14.04
N ARG A 228 3.17 17.86 14.02
CA ARG A 228 3.25 16.90 15.13
C ARG A 228 3.78 17.54 16.41
N TRP A 229 4.89 18.27 16.34
CA TRP A 229 5.54 18.81 17.55
C TRP A 229 5.11 20.24 17.87
N GLN A 230 4.96 21.10 16.87
CA GLN A 230 4.67 22.52 17.10
C GLN A 230 3.18 22.82 17.26
N VAL A 231 2.30 22.09 16.55
CA VAL A 231 0.87 22.40 16.49
C VAL A 231 0.04 21.44 17.33
N GLU A 232 0.29 20.13 17.22
CA GLU A 232 -0.42 19.09 17.97
C GLU A 232 0.09 18.98 19.42
N GLY A 233 1.27 19.56 19.71
CA GLY A 233 1.84 19.62 21.06
C GLY A 233 2.42 18.29 21.54
N GLU A 234 2.80 17.38 20.64
CA GLU A 234 3.60 16.22 21.06
C GLU A 234 4.95 16.70 21.61
N PRO A 235 5.40 16.20 22.77
CA PRO A 235 6.73 16.52 23.29
C PRO A 235 7.81 16.24 22.25
N PHE A 236 8.66 17.24 22.01
CA PHE A 236 9.76 17.09 21.08
C PHE A 236 10.76 16.02 21.59
N PRO A 237 11.31 15.16 20.72
CA PRO A 237 12.22 14.10 21.14
C PRO A 237 13.48 14.65 21.82
N GLN A 238 13.88 14.04 22.93
CA GLN A 238 15.13 14.40 23.61
C GLN A 238 16.29 13.65 22.98
N PHE A 239 17.24 14.37 22.39
CA PHE A 239 18.40 13.79 21.73
C PHE A 239 19.62 13.62 22.66
N THR A 240 19.42 13.64 23.97
CA THR A 240 20.49 13.47 24.98
C THR A 240 21.04 12.06 25.00
N THR A 241 20.17 11.05 24.96
CA THR A 241 20.51 9.64 24.86
C THR A 241 19.65 8.98 23.78
N SER A 242 20.17 7.96 23.11
CA SER A 242 19.42 7.24 22.06
C SER A 242 18.12 6.66 22.59
N GLU A 243 18.12 6.11 23.81
CA GLU A 243 16.97 5.49 24.46
C GLU A 243 15.72 6.39 24.48
N ASN A 244 15.91 7.71 24.59
CA ASN A 244 14.84 8.69 24.69
C ASN A 244 14.04 8.90 23.40
N TRP A 245 14.57 8.51 22.23
CA TRP A 245 13.94 8.77 20.92
C TRP A 245 14.03 7.62 19.92
N TYR A 246 14.77 6.56 20.24
CA TYR A 246 15.03 5.44 19.33
C TYR A 246 13.73 4.79 18.83
N HIS A 247 12.77 4.59 19.72
CA HIS A 247 11.49 3.93 19.41
C HIS A 247 10.42 4.88 18.85
N THR A 248 10.73 6.17 18.72
CA THR A 248 9.78 7.14 18.19
C THR A 248 9.49 6.85 16.72
N LYS A 249 8.22 6.60 16.38
CA LYS A 249 7.81 6.28 15.01
C LYS A 249 7.72 7.54 14.18
N LEU A 250 8.14 7.50 12.92
CA LEU A 250 7.87 8.55 11.95
C LEU A 250 6.36 8.67 11.68
N ILE A 251 5.69 7.52 11.52
CA ILE A 251 4.24 7.38 11.31
C ILE A 251 3.62 6.73 12.55
N ARG A 252 3.44 7.54 13.60
CA ARG A 252 2.86 7.10 14.88
C ARG A 252 1.38 6.76 14.79
N GLN A 253 0.87 5.97 15.74
CA GLN A 253 -0.54 5.61 15.85
C GLN A 253 -1.44 6.77 16.32
N SER A 254 -1.06 7.47 17.39
CA SER A 254 -1.87 8.53 18.01
C SER A 254 -1.02 9.58 18.73
N LEU A 255 -1.67 10.64 19.24
CA LEU A 255 -1.03 11.69 20.04
C LEU A 255 -0.29 11.12 21.26
N SER A 256 -0.98 10.24 22.00
CA SER A 256 -0.55 9.65 23.24
C SER A 256 0.42 8.48 23.09
N ASP A 257 0.53 7.91 21.89
CA ASP A 257 1.39 6.75 21.62
C ASP A 257 2.29 7.01 20.39
N PRO A 258 3.40 7.74 20.59
CA PRO A 258 4.36 8.05 19.54
C PRO A 258 5.27 6.86 19.19
N THR A 259 5.26 5.79 20.00
CA THR A 259 6.11 4.61 19.85
C THR A 259 5.43 3.47 19.10
N SER A 260 4.11 3.41 19.09
CA SER A 260 3.39 2.41 18.32
C SER A 260 3.22 2.81 16.86
N PRO A 261 3.46 1.88 15.91
CA PRO A 261 3.26 2.14 14.50
C PRO A 261 1.77 2.28 14.18
N LEU A 262 1.45 3.10 13.17
CA LEU A 262 0.08 3.18 12.67
C LEU A 262 -0.43 1.82 12.18
N SER A 263 -1.62 1.42 12.62
CA SER A 263 -2.20 0.14 12.21
C SER A 263 -2.47 0.10 10.69
N PRO A 264 -2.26 -1.05 10.02
CA PRO A 264 -2.55 -1.20 8.59
C PRO A 264 -4.00 -0.87 8.22
N GLN A 265 -4.95 -1.19 9.11
CA GLN A 265 -6.37 -0.94 8.93
C GLN A 265 -6.65 0.56 8.93
N THR A 266 -6.15 1.28 9.93
CA THR A 266 -6.31 2.74 10.02
C THR A 266 -5.64 3.44 8.85
N ALA A 267 -4.42 3.03 8.47
CA ALA A 267 -3.73 3.55 7.29
C ALA A 267 -4.56 3.36 6.01
N ASN A 268 -5.16 2.18 5.82
CA ASN A 268 -5.99 1.89 4.65
C ASN A 268 -7.26 2.75 4.59
N VAL A 269 -7.95 2.94 5.72
CA VAL A 269 -9.15 3.79 5.80
C VAL A 269 -8.83 5.23 5.38
N TRP A 270 -7.76 5.80 5.93
CA TRP A 270 -7.35 7.16 5.57
C TRP A 270 -6.88 7.28 4.12
N THR A 271 -6.13 6.30 3.63
CA THR A 271 -5.69 6.27 2.23
C THR A 271 -6.89 6.26 1.29
N ARG A 272 -7.89 5.41 1.53
CA ARG A 272 -9.11 5.35 0.72
C ARG A 272 -9.90 6.66 0.76
N LYS A 273 -10.02 7.27 1.93
CA LYS A 273 -10.68 8.57 2.10
C LYS A 273 -10.03 9.66 1.24
N LEU A 274 -8.69 9.72 1.21
CA LEU A 274 -7.97 10.69 0.39
C LEU A 274 -8.07 10.35 -1.11
N TYR A 275 -7.99 9.07 -1.46
CA TYR A 275 -8.13 8.62 -2.85
C TYR A 275 -9.48 8.98 -3.44
N GLU A 276 -10.56 8.78 -2.69
CA GLU A 276 -11.92 9.16 -3.11
C GLU A 276 -12.02 10.65 -3.42
N ARG A 277 -11.41 11.52 -2.60
CA ARG A 277 -11.38 12.98 -2.84
C ARG A 277 -10.62 13.39 -4.09
N CYS A 278 -9.64 12.60 -4.50
CA CYS A 278 -8.83 12.86 -5.69
C CYS A 278 -9.33 12.09 -6.92
N GLY A 279 -10.43 11.35 -6.82
CA GLY A 279 -10.93 10.51 -7.91
C GLY A 279 -10.03 9.30 -8.23
N ILE A 280 -9.10 8.93 -7.34
CA ILE A 280 -8.25 7.76 -7.51
C ILE A 280 -9.09 6.50 -7.24
N GLN A 281 -9.26 5.68 -8.28
CA GLN A 281 -9.92 4.38 -8.18
C GLN A 281 -8.87 3.29 -8.21
N THR A 282 -8.76 2.52 -7.12
CA THR A 282 -7.84 1.37 -7.07
C THR A 282 -8.37 0.26 -6.17
N SER A 283 -8.20 -0.99 -6.61
CA SER A 283 -8.57 -2.18 -5.84
C SER A 283 -7.69 -2.38 -4.60
N LYS A 284 -6.41 -1.99 -4.67
CA LYS A 284 -5.38 -2.24 -3.65
C LYS A 284 -4.72 -0.95 -3.17
N ALA A 285 -5.50 -0.12 -2.48
CA ALA A 285 -5.09 1.21 -2.01
C ALA A 285 -3.72 1.26 -1.30
N SER A 286 -3.39 0.32 -0.41
CA SER A 286 -2.11 0.32 0.32
C SER A 286 -0.89 0.00 -0.55
N HIS A 287 -1.10 -0.70 -1.67
CA HIS A 287 -0.06 -1.11 -2.61
C HIS A 287 0.05 -0.17 -3.83
N ALA A 288 -1.02 0.59 -4.11
CA ALA A 288 -1.11 1.47 -5.26
C ALA A 288 0.09 2.42 -5.39
N PRO A 289 0.62 3.06 -4.32
CA PRO A 289 1.73 4.00 -4.49
C PRO A 289 2.99 3.41 -5.10
N ARG A 290 3.32 2.21 -4.66
CA ARG A 290 4.48 1.49 -5.17
C ARG A 290 4.26 1.04 -6.61
N ILE A 291 3.09 0.48 -6.91
CA ILE A 291 2.79 -0.06 -8.24
C ILE A 291 2.77 1.09 -9.26
N ALA A 292 2.02 2.15 -8.96
CA ALA A 292 1.91 3.33 -9.80
C ALA A 292 3.28 3.96 -10.03
N SER A 293 4.11 4.09 -9.00
CA SER A 293 5.46 4.64 -9.15
C SER A 293 6.37 3.77 -10.02
N SER A 294 6.34 2.44 -9.85
CA SER A 294 7.12 1.55 -10.73
C SER A 294 6.70 1.65 -12.20
N GLN A 295 5.40 1.80 -12.46
CA GLN A 295 4.86 2.01 -13.81
C GLN A 295 5.23 3.39 -14.37
N ASN A 296 5.19 4.43 -13.53
CA ASN A 296 5.58 5.78 -13.92
C ASN A 296 7.08 5.87 -14.24
N ALA A 297 7.93 5.14 -13.52
CA ALA A 297 9.36 5.05 -13.80
C ALA A 297 9.63 4.34 -15.13
N ASP A 298 8.90 3.26 -15.40
CA ASP A 298 8.97 2.52 -16.68
C ASP A 298 8.55 3.41 -17.86
N LEU A 299 7.43 4.13 -17.73
CA LEU A 299 6.98 5.12 -18.71
C LEU A 299 7.97 6.28 -18.91
N ALA A 300 8.76 6.61 -17.88
CA ALA A 300 9.83 7.60 -17.96
C ALA A 300 11.14 7.06 -18.57
N GLY A 301 11.17 5.78 -18.98
CA GLY A 301 12.33 5.15 -19.60
C GLY A 301 13.42 4.70 -18.63
N VAL A 302 13.11 4.58 -17.33
CA VAL A 302 14.06 4.04 -16.35
C VAL A 302 14.27 2.55 -16.62
N PRO A 303 15.51 2.05 -16.70
CA PRO A 303 15.76 0.63 -16.94
C PRO A 303 15.06 -0.27 -15.91
N GLU A 304 14.43 -1.35 -16.38
CA GLU A 304 13.69 -2.29 -15.51
C GLU A 304 14.56 -2.83 -14.37
N ALA A 305 15.85 -3.10 -14.63
CA ALA A 305 16.80 -3.54 -13.61
C ALA A 305 16.91 -2.55 -12.44
N SER A 306 16.94 -1.25 -12.72
CA SER A 306 16.97 -0.19 -11.72
C SER A 306 15.66 -0.12 -10.94
N ILE A 307 14.52 -0.22 -11.65
CA ILE A 307 13.19 -0.25 -11.02
C ILE A 307 13.04 -1.47 -10.12
N ARG A 308 13.54 -2.64 -10.54
CA ARG A 308 13.49 -3.88 -9.75
C ARG A 308 14.41 -3.82 -8.54
N SER A 309 15.59 -3.19 -8.68
CA SER A 309 16.51 -2.96 -7.55
C SER A 309 15.90 -2.02 -6.50
N ALA A 310 15.15 -1.01 -6.93
CA ALA A 310 14.47 -0.07 -6.04
C ALA A 310 13.14 -0.65 -5.49
N GLY A 311 12.40 -1.36 -6.32
CA GLY A 311 11.11 -2.00 -6.08
C GLY A 311 11.26 -3.34 -5.36
N ARG A 312 11.79 -3.30 -4.14
CA ARG A 312 12.04 -4.46 -3.26
C ARG A 312 10.81 -5.25 -2.97
#